data_AF-A0A7J3TVL3-F1
#
_entry.id   AF-A0A7J3TVL3-F1
#
_cell.length_a   1.000
_cell.length_b   1.000
_cell.length_c   1.000
_cell.angle_alpha   90.00
_cell.angle_beta   90.00
_cell.angle_gamma   90.00
#
_symmetry.space_group_name_H-M   'P 1'
#
loop_
_entity.id
_entity.type
_entity.pdbx_description
1 polymer ?
#
loop_
_entity_poly.entity_id
_entity_poly.type
_entity_poly.pdbx_seq_one_letter_code
_entity_poly.pdbx_strand_id
1 'polypeptide(L)'
;MLATMLALWPNMEVFRPVFYLKGFSDGMISYQLNPNVADDVNRSIEDALKIYKATQEYFMKYDEYLLWGWSRDVERGRPNIVFKVAGSSPAAIEITSILESLGIGTNNTITFTVSQEVSLILAKIRGRAKAVKMGIKTTRVYETNMGGRLEGHLREVKAAQLIMDALKRFENPEAKLIEFCKKLGVPVASEAEAWVGATGWGYNYKAKTFEEKVTLASFNQYLKTLVNEHLAMLLVEAKMFNSKEEALNYLTNWEKAIGLAGTLVAQRVWWIFFSPENRAKWISYLTSEYGLTREEVENVLNGIDVLPASKRKPMDTFLTLARWNMTNTEFPDHQLNVLNESKSLNFNLSNYDNAIMMKHDPKTVETLNQLEDFVKAYELTPDLSELLGKVGIDVKELGNRGLTYDGWATFGSTVKTMTGFTEAYNNFRSRVVETAKKVAKTLSVR
;
A
#
# COMPACT_ATOMS: atom_id res chain seq x y z
N MET A 1 6.44 -13.14 16.94
CA MET A 1 7.40 -13.78 16.02
C MET A 1 7.03 -15.25 15.79
N LEU A 2 7.22 -16.15 16.77
CA LEU A 2 6.99 -17.60 16.58
C LEU A 2 5.55 -17.94 16.12
N ALA A 3 4.53 -17.36 16.75
CA ALA A 3 3.13 -17.60 16.37
C ALA A 3 2.85 -17.26 14.89
N THR A 4 3.43 -16.16 14.39
CA THR A 4 3.29 -15.76 12.99
C THR A 4 4.02 -16.70 12.04
N MET A 5 5.21 -17.20 12.43
CA MET A 5 5.94 -18.19 11.63
C MET A 5 5.15 -19.50 11.50
N LEU A 6 4.67 -20.03 12.63
CA LEU A 6 3.86 -21.26 12.64
C LEU A 6 2.57 -21.14 11.83
N ALA A 7 1.98 -19.95 11.79
CA ALA A 7 0.80 -19.68 10.97
C ALA A 7 1.11 -19.60 9.46
N LEU A 8 2.34 -19.24 9.08
CA LEU A 8 2.72 -19.03 7.68
C LEU A 8 3.44 -20.22 7.04
N TRP A 9 4.17 -21.04 7.81
CA TRP A 9 4.88 -22.20 7.26
C TRP A 9 4.00 -23.16 6.43
N PRO A 10 2.75 -23.49 6.81
CA PRO A 10 1.90 -24.32 5.96
C PRO A 10 1.64 -23.69 4.58
N ASN A 11 1.48 -22.37 4.50
CA ASN A 11 1.36 -21.69 3.21
C ASN A 11 2.69 -21.74 2.44
N MET A 12 3.82 -21.56 3.13
CA MET A 12 5.15 -21.64 2.51
C MET A 12 5.43 -23.04 1.93
N GLU A 13 4.98 -24.10 2.59
CA GLU A 13 5.03 -25.48 2.09
C GLU A 13 4.21 -25.66 0.81
N VAL A 14 2.96 -25.18 0.79
CA VAL A 14 2.07 -25.26 -0.37
C VAL A 14 2.70 -24.61 -1.61
N PHE A 15 3.35 -23.47 -1.46
CA PHE A 15 3.98 -22.74 -2.57
C PHE A 15 5.44 -23.15 -2.84
N ARG A 16 6.00 -24.05 -2.02
CA ARG A 16 7.39 -24.52 -2.14
C ARG A 16 7.70 -25.16 -3.50
N PRO A 17 6.83 -26.03 -4.08
CA PRO A 17 7.09 -26.59 -5.40
C PRO A 17 7.18 -25.52 -6.49
N VAL A 18 6.28 -24.54 -6.47
CA VAL A 18 6.27 -23.41 -7.43
C VAL A 18 7.54 -22.60 -7.30
N PHE A 19 7.99 -22.31 -6.07
CA PHE A 19 9.22 -21.58 -5.80
C PHE A 19 10.45 -22.22 -6.46
N TYR A 20 10.61 -23.53 -6.35
CA TYR A 20 11.73 -24.23 -7.00
C TYR A 20 11.55 -24.36 -8.51
N LEU A 21 10.37 -24.74 -9.00
CA LEU A 21 10.09 -24.90 -10.44
C LEU A 21 10.24 -23.58 -11.21
N LYS A 22 9.97 -22.45 -10.56
CA LYS A 22 10.13 -21.11 -11.13
C LYS A 22 11.49 -20.48 -10.79
N GLY A 23 12.41 -21.23 -10.20
CA GLY A 23 13.75 -20.75 -9.89
C GLY A 23 13.76 -19.48 -9.02
N PHE A 24 12.90 -19.42 -8.02
CA PHE A 24 12.73 -18.32 -7.05
C PHE A 24 12.06 -17.05 -7.59
N SER A 25 11.51 -17.11 -8.81
CA SER A 25 10.80 -15.98 -9.44
C SER A 25 9.31 -15.88 -9.07
N ASP A 26 8.78 -16.87 -8.32
CA ASP A 26 7.40 -16.94 -7.84
C ASP A 26 7.31 -17.87 -6.61
N GLY A 27 6.12 -18.08 -6.05
CA GLY A 27 5.88 -18.93 -4.88
C GLY A 27 6.28 -18.28 -3.55
N MET A 28 6.33 -16.95 -3.52
CA MET A 28 6.75 -16.16 -2.36
C MET A 28 5.62 -15.95 -1.36
N ILE A 29 5.93 -16.06 -0.06
CA ILE A 29 5.01 -15.72 1.03
C ILE A 29 5.48 -14.45 1.71
N SER A 30 4.58 -13.47 1.83
CA SER A 30 4.90 -12.21 2.51
C SER A 30 4.77 -12.32 4.02
N TYR A 31 5.83 -12.00 4.76
CA TYR A 31 5.85 -11.98 6.22
C TYR A 31 5.96 -10.55 6.74
N GLN A 32 5.01 -10.10 7.56
CA GLN A 32 5.03 -8.76 8.13
C GLN A 32 6.07 -8.62 9.25
N LEU A 33 7.07 -7.73 9.07
CA LEU A 33 7.98 -7.35 10.15
C LEU A 33 7.23 -6.60 11.25
N ASN A 34 7.77 -6.64 12.46
CA ASN A 34 7.14 -6.09 13.65
C ASN A 34 6.88 -4.57 13.48
N PRO A 35 5.62 -4.12 13.46
CA PRO A 35 5.31 -2.71 13.19
C PRO A 35 5.80 -1.77 14.29
N ASN A 36 6.06 -2.26 15.51
CA ASN A 36 6.52 -1.44 16.63
C ASN A 36 8.02 -1.06 16.56
N VAL A 37 8.75 -1.56 15.56
CA VAL A 37 10.19 -1.27 15.34
C VAL A 37 10.46 -0.92 13.88
N ALA A 38 9.43 -0.55 13.12
CA ALA A 38 9.52 -0.34 11.68
C ALA A 38 10.43 0.84 11.29
N ASP A 39 10.72 1.74 12.22
CA ASP A 39 11.63 2.86 12.12
C ASP A 39 13.04 2.57 12.66
N ASP A 40 13.27 1.39 13.24
CA ASP A 40 14.56 0.95 13.75
C ASP A 40 15.19 -0.08 12.79
N VAL A 41 16.22 0.37 12.06
CA VAL A 41 16.95 -0.45 11.09
C VAL A 41 17.55 -1.68 11.75
N ASN A 42 18.27 -1.52 12.86
CA ASN A 42 19.01 -2.60 13.50
C ASN A 42 18.06 -3.68 14.01
N ARG A 43 17.00 -3.29 14.72
CA ARG A 43 16.02 -4.23 15.26
C ARG A 43 15.22 -4.91 14.16
N SER A 44 14.87 -4.19 13.10
CA SER A 44 14.16 -4.77 11.95
C SER A 44 15.00 -5.81 11.22
N ILE A 45 16.30 -5.55 11.00
CA ILE A 45 17.23 -6.51 10.39
C ILE A 45 17.47 -7.70 11.32
N GLU A 46 17.68 -7.48 12.61
CA GLU A 46 17.85 -8.56 13.59
C GLU A 46 16.63 -9.50 13.61
N ASP A 47 15.41 -8.94 13.64
CA ASP A 47 14.18 -9.71 13.59
C ASP A 47 14.07 -10.50 12.27
N ALA A 48 14.32 -9.85 11.13
CA ALA A 48 14.28 -10.48 9.81
C ALA A 48 15.25 -11.67 9.71
N LEU A 49 16.51 -11.50 10.15
CA LEU A 49 17.53 -12.55 10.10
C LEU A 49 17.20 -13.72 11.03
N LYS A 50 16.66 -13.46 12.24
CA LYS A 50 16.19 -14.51 13.13
C LYS A 50 15.05 -15.33 12.50
N ILE A 51 14.08 -14.67 11.90
CA ILE A 51 12.95 -15.32 11.22
C ILE A 51 13.46 -16.13 10.02
N TYR A 52 14.33 -15.54 9.20
CA TYR A 52 14.89 -16.17 8.01
C TYR A 52 15.66 -17.43 8.38
N LYS A 53 16.56 -17.36 9.37
CA LYS A 53 17.34 -18.51 9.86
C LYS A 53 16.45 -19.65 10.35
N ALA A 54 15.50 -19.36 11.23
CA ALA A 54 14.61 -20.39 11.77
C ALA A 54 13.73 -21.02 10.68
N THR A 55 13.31 -20.22 9.69
CA THR A 55 12.56 -20.72 8.52
C THR A 55 13.45 -21.57 7.61
N GLN A 56 14.71 -21.19 7.43
CA GLN A 56 15.68 -21.97 6.66
C GLN A 56 15.96 -23.33 7.30
N GLU A 57 16.13 -23.38 8.62
CA GLU A 57 16.33 -24.64 9.37
C GLU A 57 15.13 -25.59 9.22
N TYR A 58 13.91 -25.04 9.24
CA TYR A 58 12.70 -25.80 8.99
C TYR A 58 12.67 -26.37 7.56
N PHE A 59 12.86 -25.50 6.55
CA PHE A 59 12.77 -25.91 5.16
C PHE A 59 13.94 -26.75 4.69
N MET A 60 15.09 -26.73 5.35
CA MET A 60 16.18 -27.65 5.03
C MET A 60 15.71 -29.11 5.12
N LYS A 61 15.02 -29.45 6.22
CA LYS A 61 14.46 -30.79 6.43
C LYS A 61 13.31 -31.09 5.46
N TYR A 62 12.43 -30.12 5.24
CA TYR A 62 11.31 -30.30 4.31
C TYR A 62 11.80 -30.56 2.87
N ASP A 63 12.81 -29.81 2.44
CA ASP A 63 13.36 -29.90 1.08
C ASP A 63 14.16 -31.19 0.83
N GLU A 64 14.62 -31.90 1.88
CA GLU A 64 15.19 -33.26 1.74
C GLU A 64 14.16 -34.24 1.15
N TYR A 65 12.89 -34.11 1.55
CA TYR A 65 11.79 -34.93 1.04
C TYR A 65 11.26 -34.38 -0.29
N LEU A 66 10.99 -33.07 -0.35
CA LEU A 66 10.38 -32.45 -1.53
C LEU A 66 11.28 -32.58 -2.78
N LEU A 67 12.59 -32.38 -2.60
CA LEU A 67 13.57 -32.35 -3.69
C LEU A 67 14.40 -33.63 -3.76
N TRP A 68 13.82 -34.74 -3.29
CA TRP A 68 14.46 -36.05 -3.43
C TRP A 68 14.69 -36.37 -4.91
N GLY A 69 15.92 -36.76 -5.25
CA GLY A 69 16.35 -37.01 -6.63
C GLY A 69 16.75 -35.77 -7.45
N TRP A 70 16.59 -34.55 -6.93
CA TRP A 70 17.08 -33.33 -7.60
C TRP A 70 18.58 -33.13 -7.36
N SER A 71 19.24 -32.37 -8.26
CA SER A 71 20.68 -32.07 -8.14
C SER A 71 21.06 -31.52 -6.76
N ARG A 72 22.30 -31.79 -6.35
CA ARG A 72 22.88 -31.25 -5.12
C ARG A 72 23.15 -29.74 -5.21
N ASP A 73 23.25 -29.20 -6.42
CA ASP A 73 23.49 -27.77 -6.67
C ASP A 73 22.26 -26.89 -6.39
N VAL A 74 21.10 -27.51 -6.12
CA VAL A 74 19.87 -26.80 -5.73
C VAL A 74 20.00 -26.29 -4.30
N GLU A 75 19.72 -25.00 -4.11
CA GLU A 75 19.81 -24.29 -2.83
C GLU A 75 18.70 -24.70 -1.85
N ARG A 76 18.86 -25.87 -1.21
CA ARG A 76 17.94 -26.41 -0.21
C ARG A 76 17.84 -25.51 1.02
N GLY A 77 16.64 -25.46 1.60
CA GLY A 77 16.32 -24.67 2.77
C GLY A 77 16.11 -23.19 2.50
N ARG A 78 16.40 -22.65 1.30
CA ARG A 78 16.24 -21.21 1.00
C ARG A 78 14.79 -20.76 1.22
N PRO A 79 14.46 -19.94 2.23
CA PRO A 79 13.08 -19.52 2.48
C PRO A 79 12.42 -18.84 1.27
N ASN A 80 11.21 -19.27 0.91
CA ASN A 80 10.36 -18.59 -0.08
C ASN A 80 9.57 -17.46 0.58
N ILE A 81 10.30 -16.58 1.27
CA ILE A 81 9.76 -15.49 2.07
C ILE A 81 10.13 -14.15 1.44
N VAL A 82 9.20 -13.20 1.51
CA VAL A 82 9.52 -11.77 1.35
C VAL A 82 9.11 -11.03 2.61
N PHE A 83 10.01 -10.21 3.16
CA PHE A 83 9.69 -9.43 4.35
C PHE A 83 8.90 -8.19 3.98
N LYS A 84 7.73 -8.01 4.59
CA LYS A 84 6.98 -6.76 4.44
C LYS A 84 7.63 -5.67 5.29
N VAL A 85 8.26 -4.73 4.61
CA VAL A 85 8.94 -3.57 5.21
C VAL A 85 8.00 -2.38 5.08
N ALA A 86 7.64 -1.75 6.20
CA ALA A 86 6.73 -0.62 6.20
C ALA A 86 7.45 0.67 5.77
N GLY A 87 7.04 1.26 4.65
CA GLY A 87 7.47 2.56 4.12
C GLY A 87 6.94 3.76 4.90
N SER A 88 6.70 3.60 6.20
CA SER A 88 6.24 4.67 7.09
C SER A 88 7.37 5.58 7.57
N SER A 89 8.62 5.23 7.32
CA SER A 89 9.79 6.04 7.66
C SER A 89 10.92 5.83 6.65
N PRO A 90 11.89 6.76 6.56
CA PRO A 90 13.07 6.59 5.71
C PRO A 90 13.94 5.37 6.07
N ALA A 91 13.83 4.83 7.29
CA ALA A 91 14.53 3.60 7.69
C ALA A 91 14.21 2.42 6.75
N ALA A 92 13.02 2.40 6.15
CA ALA A 92 12.61 1.39 5.17
C ALA A 92 13.56 1.28 3.97
N ILE A 93 14.19 2.38 3.55
CA ILE A 93 15.16 2.43 2.44
C ILE A 93 16.39 1.58 2.80
N GLU A 94 16.93 1.78 4.00
CA GLU A 94 18.11 1.07 4.47
C GLU A 94 17.79 -0.41 4.75
N ILE A 95 16.68 -0.69 5.44
CA ILE A 95 16.21 -2.05 5.70
C ILE A 95 16.06 -2.83 4.38
N THR A 96 15.38 -2.24 3.39
CA THR A 96 15.20 -2.85 2.08
C THR A 96 16.54 -3.10 1.40
N SER A 97 17.43 -2.11 1.34
CA SER A 97 18.72 -2.28 0.66
C SER A 97 19.59 -3.35 1.33
N ILE A 98 19.56 -3.48 2.65
CA ILE A 98 20.33 -4.50 3.38
C ILE A 98 19.78 -5.89 3.07
N LEU A 99 18.48 -6.12 3.26
CA LEU A 99 17.88 -7.45 3.04
C LEU A 99 18.08 -7.92 1.59
N GLU A 100 17.82 -7.04 0.62
CA GLU A 100 17.98 -7.37 -0.80
C GLU A 100 19.44 -7.67 -1.17
N SER A 101 20.42 -7.03 -0.50
CA SER A 101 21.85 -7.34 -0.71
C SER A 101 22.26 -8.72 -0.22
N LEU A 102 21.49 -9.32 0.68
CA LEU A 102 21.66 -10.69 1.15
C LEU A 102 20.88 -11.71 0.29
N GLY A 103 20.22 -11.26 -0.79
CA GLY A 103 19.30 -12.09 -1.58
C GLY A 103 17.98 -12.40 -0.87
N ILE A 104 17.69 -11.71 0.24
CA ILE A 104 16.44 -11.84 1.01
C ILE A 104 15.43 -10.86 0.43
N GLY A 105 14.33 -11.37 -0.11
CA GLY A 105 13.35 -10.53 -0.78
C GLY A 105 12.53 -9.67 0.17
N THR A 106 12.07 -8.53 -0.33
CA THR A 106 11.23 -7.58 0.40
C THR A 106 9.92 -7.30 -0.33
N ASN A 107 8.87 -7.05 0.45
CA ASN A 107 7.60 -6.53 -0.03
C ASN A 107 7.38 -5.17 0.67
N ASN A 108 7.84 -4.09 0.08
CA ASN A 108 7.64 -2.77 0.67
C ASN A 108 6.15 -2.45 0.68
N THR A 109 5.61 -1.99 1.81
CA THR A 109 4.18 -1.74 2.01
C THR A 109 3.99 -0.51 2.89
N ILE A 110 2.76 -0.08 3.20
CA ILE A 110 2.52 1.25 3.78
C ILE A 110 3.10 2.36 2.89
N THR A 111 3.05 2.15 1.58
CA THR A 111 3.45 3.14 0.58
C THR A 111 2.21 3.60 -0.16
N PHE A 112 2.12 4.91 -0.37
CA PHE A 112 0.93 5.56 -0.92
C PHE A 112 1.29 6.55 -2.03
N THR A 113 2.57 6.88 -2.16
CA THR A 113 3.04 8.00 -2.96
C THR A 113 4.09 7.55 -3.95
N VAL A 114 4.16 8.26 -5.09
CA VAL A 114 5.17 8.03 -6.12
C VAL A 114 6.57 8.20 -5.55
N SER A 115 6.80 9.24 -4.73
CA SER A 115 8.13 9.48 -4.14
C SER A 115 8.57 8.37 -3.16
N GLN A 116 7.65 7.83 -2.37
CA GLN A 116 7.92 6.66 -1.52
C GLN A 116 8.30 5.44 -2.34
N GLU A 117 7.45 5.06 -3.29
CA GLU A 117 7.63 3.83 -4.08
C GLU A 117 8.86 3.91 -4.98
N VAL A 118 9.13 5.06 -5.61
CA VAL A 118 10.35 5.27 -6.39
C VAL A 118 11.59 5.12 -5.51
N SER A 119 11.61 5.73 -4.31
CA SER A 119 12.74 5.62 -3.38
C SER A 119 12.99 4.17 -2.95
N LEU A 120 11.94 3.39 -2.73
CA LEU A 120 12.04 2.02 -2.26
C LEU A 120 12.38 1.04 -3.39
N ILE A 121 11.88 1.24 -4.61
CA ILE A 121 12.34 0.49 -5.79
C ILE A 121 13.83 0.77 -6.06
N LEU A 122 14.29 2.02 -5.93
CA LEU A 122 15.71 2.35 -6.02
C LEU A 122 16.54 1.63 -4.94
N ALA A 123 16.02 1.51 -3.71
CA ALA A 123 16.65 0.74 -2.65
C ALA A 123 16.72 -0.77 -2.97
N LYS A 124 15.65 -1.33 -3.56
CA LYS A 124 15.65 -2.71 -4.06
C LYS A 124 16.71 -2.91 -5.13
N ILE A 125 16.76 -2.03 -6.13
CA ILE A 125 17.76 -2.08 -7.21
C ILE A 125 19.17 -2.07 -6.62
N ARG A 126 19.47 -1.14 -5.69
CA ARG A 126 20.77 -1.04 -5.03
C ARG A 126 21.16 -2.32 -4.29
N GLY A 127 20.26 -2.86 -3.47
CA GLY A 127 20.52 -4.09 -2.73
C GLY A 127 20.72 -5.28 -3.67
N ARG A 128 19.82 -5.47 -4.64
CA ARG A 128 19.88 -6.57 -5.61
C ARG A 128 21.12 -6.51 -6.50
N ALA A 129 21.53 -5.32 -6.92
CA ALA A 129 22.77 -5.15 -7.68
C ALA A 129 23.99 -5.67 -6.89
N LYS A 130 24.05 -5.42 -5.57
CA LYS A 130 25.10 -5.98 -4.71
C LYS A 130 25.01 -7.50 -4.63
N ALA A 131 23.81 -8.05 -4.42
CA ALA A 131 23.61 -9.49 -4.34
C ALA A 131 24.04 -10.21 -5.63
N VAL A 132 23.58 -9.72 -6.79
CA VAL A 132 23.89 -10.30 -8.10
C VAL A 132 25.39 -10.24 -8.39
N LYS A 133 26.05 -9.12 -8.08
CA LYS A 133 27.52 -8.98 -8.24
C LYS A 133 28.31 -9.96 -7.36
N MET A 134 27.73 -10.41 -6.25
CA MET A 134 28.30 -11.46 -5.38
C MET A 134 27.93 -12.88 -5.83
N GLY A 135 27.25 -13.04 -6.97
CA GLY A 135 26.73 -14.33 -7.44
C GLY A 135 25.53 -14.85 -6.64
N ILE A 136 24.93 -14.01 -5.79
CA ILE A 136 23.76 -14.39 -4.99
C ILE A 136 22.53 -14.29 -5.89
N LYS A 137 21.88 -15.43 -6.13
CA LYS A 137 20.61 -15.48 -6.83
C LYS A 137 19.56 -14.69 -6.05
N THR A 138 18.80 -13.82 -6.71
CA THR A 138 17.76 -13.01 -6.09
C THR A 138 16.39 -13.68 -6.20
N THR A 139 15.46 -13.39 -5.27
CA THR A 139 14.05 -13.81 -5.38
C THR A 139 13.18 -12.73 -6.00
N ARG A 140 11.93 -13.04 -6.38
CA ARG A 140 10.91 -12.02 -6.69
C ARG A 140 10.63 -11.15 -5.47
N VAL A 141 10.40 -9.86 -5.70
CA VAL A 141 10.16 -8.83 -4.68
C VAL A 141 9.08 -7.85 -5.16
N TYR A 142 8.48 -7.13 -4.20
CA TYR A 142 7.28 -6.35 -4.46
C TYR A 142 7.37 -4.94 -3.88
N GLU A 143 6.82 -3.97 -4.59
CA GLU A 143 6.52 -2.62 -4.10
C GLU A 143 5.00 -2.46 -4.05
N THR A 144 4.43 -2.48 -2.83
CA THR A 144 2.98 -2.52 -2.61
C THR A 144 2.39 -1.12 -2.47
N ASN A 145 1.78 -0.62 -3.55
CA ASN A 145 0.95 0.58 -3.50
C ASN A 145 -0.36 0.30 -2.73
N MET A 146 -0.62 1.01 -1.63
CA MET A 146 -1.87 0.92 -0.88
C MET A 146 -2.93 1.91 -1.40
N GLY A 147 -3.21 1.87 -2.70
CA GLY A 147 -4.05 2.81 -3.43
C GLY A 147 -5.41 3.06 -2.79
N GLY A 148 -6.20 2.02 -2.50
CA GLY A 148 -7.53 2.23 -1.91
C GLY A 148 -7.51 2.81 -0.48
N ARG A 149 -6.36 2.80 0.21
CA ARG A 149 -6.17 3.54 1.47
C ARG A 149 -5.86 5.02 1.19
N LEU A 150 -5.06 5.34 0.17
CA LEU A 150 -4.90 6.72 -0.30
C LEU A 150 -6.26 7.32 -0.67
N GLU A 151 -7.06 6.62 -1.46
CA GLU A 151 -8.40 7.08 -1.86
C GLU A 151 -9.32 7.27 -0.66
N GLY A 152 -9.28 6.35 0.31
CA GLY A 152 -9.98 6.48 1.59
C GLY A 152 -9.63 7.77 2.30
N HIS A 153 -8.34 8.08 2.40
CA HIS A 153 -7.85 9.28 3.05
C HIS A 153 -8.25 10.56 2.30
N LEU A 154 -8.02 10.63 0.98
CA LEU A 154 -8.37 11.81 0.17
C LEU A 154 -9.87 12.12 0.21
N ARG A 155 -10.70 11.07 0.25
CA ARG A 155 -12.15 11.19 0.44
C ARG A 155 -12.51 11.87 1.75
N GLU A 156 -11.89 11.44 2.85
CA GLU A 156 -12.10 12.01 4.18
C GLU A 156 -11.62 13.47 4.23
N VAL A 157 -10.47 13.79 3.63
CA VAL A 157 -9.96 15.17 3.51
C VAL A 157 -10.95 16.05 2.75
N LYS A 158 -11.44 15.60 1.59
CA LYS A 158 -12.40 16.37 0.79
C LYS A 158 -13.74 16.52 1.53
N ALA A 159 -14.22 15.47 2.18
CA ALA A 159 -15.44 15.52 2.97
C ALA A 159 -15.31 16.52 4.14
N ALA A 160 -14.22 16.47 4.90
CA ALA A 160 -13.97 17.39 6.01
C ALA A 160 -13.92 18.85 5.52
N GLN A 161 -13.26 19.11 4.39
CA GLN A 161 -13.24 20.43 3.76
C GLN A 161 -14.66 20.92 3.45
N LEU A 162 -15.45 20.10 2.75
CA LEU A 162 -16.82 20.45 2.35
C LEU A 162 -17.74 20.68 3.55
N ILE A 163 -17.66 19.81 4.57
CA ILE A 163 -18.43 19.94 5.81
C ILE A 163 -18.04 21.25 6.51
N MET A 164 -16.74 21.52 6.68
CA MET A 164 -16.26 22.72 7.33
C MET A 164 -16.71 23.99 6.61
N ASP A 165 -16.60 24.03 5.29
CA ASP A 165 -16.99 25.19 4.48
C ASP A 165 -18.51 25.42 4.48
N ALA A 166 -19.30 24.35 4.56
CA ALA A 166 -20.75 24.46 4.76
C ALA A 166 -21.07 25.03 6.14
N LEU A 167 -20.43 24.51 7.19
CA LEU A 167 -20.70 24.89 8.58
C LEU A 167 -20.42 26.36 8.86
N LYS A 168 -19.39 26.95 8.21
CA LYS A 168 -19.08 28.39 8.29
C LYS A 168 -20.23 29.31 7.84
N ARG A 169 -21.24 28.78 7.14
CA ARG A 169 -22.36 29.56 6.59
C ARG A 169 -23.61 29.54 7.47
N PHE A 170 -23.59 28.82 8.59
CA PHE A 170 -24.69 28.78 9.55
C PHE A 170 -24.39 29.69 10.74
N GLU A 171 -25.44 30.26 11.34
CA GLU A 171 -25.33 31.11 12.54
C GLU A 171 -24.80 30.33 13.75
N ASN A 172 -25.19 29.05 13.88
CA ASN A 172 -24.67 28.14 14.90
C ASN A 172 -24.05 26.88 14.24
N PRO A 173 -22.75 26.92 13.91
CA PRO A 173 -22.04 25.80 13.28
C PRO A 173 -22.03 24.52 14.14
N GLU A 174 -21.91 24.64 15.47
CA GLU A 174 -21.83 23.47 16.37
C GLU A 174 -23.14 22.69 16.43
N ALA A 175 -24.26 23.40 16.65
CA ALA A 175 -25.57 22.77 16.64
C ALA A 175 -25.86 22.09 15.29
N LYS A 176 -25.44 22.73 14.19
CA LYS A 176 -25.62 22.17 12.84
C LYS A 176 -24.77 20.92 12.61
N LEU A 177 -23.52 20.92 13.07
CA LEU A 177 -22.66 19.75 13.01
C LEU A 177 -23.26 18.58 13.81
N ILE A 178 -23.80 18.82 15.00
CA ILE A 178 -24.47 17.80 15.81
C ILE A 178 -25.67 17.19 15.07
N GLU A 179 -26.52 18.03 14.48
CA GLU A 179 -27.67 17.58 13.69
C GLU A 179 -27.23 16.68 12.52
N PHE A 180 -26.22 17.12 11.78
CA PHE A 180 -25.65 16.36 10.66
C PHE A 180 -25.03 15.03 11.12
N CYS A 181 -24.23 15.04 12.19
CA CYS A 181 -23.61 13.86 12.77
C CYS A 181 -24.62 12.82 13.24
N LYS A 182 -25.75 13.25 13.84
CA LYS A 182 -26.85 12.35 14.21
C LYS A 182 -27.46 11.66 12.99
N LYS A 183 -27.65 12.37 11.88
CA LYS A 183 -28.13 11.79 10.60
C LYS A 183 -27.15 10.76 10.04
N LEU A 184 -25.85 10.97 10.22
CA LEU A 184 -24.79 10.03 9.81
C LEU A 184 -24.56 8.85 10.78
N GLY A 185 -25.22 8.84 11.95
CA GLY A 185 -24.99 7.81 12.97
C GLY A 185 -23.63 7.94 13.69
N VAL A 186 -23.03 9.13 13.70
CA VAL A 186 -21.84 9.43 14.50
C VAL A 186 -22.24 9.44 15.99
N PRO A 187 -21.49 8.79 16.89
CA PRO A 187 -21.75 8.87 18.32
C PRO A 187 -21.46 10.28 18.82
N VAL A 188 -22.52 11.05 19.07
CA VAL A 188 -22.47 12.41 19.59
C VAL A 188 -22.75 12.38 21.09
N ALA A 189 -21.90 13.01 21.89
CA ALA A 189 -22.12 13.22 23.32
C ALA A 189 -22.85 14.55 23.58
N SER A 190 -22.11 15.65 23.77
CA SER A 190 -22.62 17.01 23.86
C SER A 190 -21.65 18.01 23.17
N GLU A 191 -22.01 19.30 23.11
CA GLU A 191 -21.14 20.36 22.57
C GLU A 191 -19.82 20.47 23.35
N ALA A 192 -19.88 20.40 24.69
CA ALA A 192 -18.71 20.54 25.55
C ALA A 192 -17.87 19.25 25.69
N GLU A 193 -18.43 18.10 25.35
CA GLU A 193 -17.77 16.80 25.55
C GLU A 193 -17.01 16.30 24.32
N ALA A 194 -16.01 15.46 24.58
CA ALA A 194 -15.26 14.78 23.53
C ALA A 194 -16.10 13.66 22.92
N TRP A 195 -16.12 13.57 21.59
CA TRP A 195 -16.81 12.49 20.87
C TRP A 195 -15.83 11.35 20.61
N VAL A 196 -16.28 10.11 20.78
CA VAL A 196 -15.46 8.93 20.53
C VAL A 196 -16.19 8.02 19.57
N GLY A 197 -15.60 7.79 18.40
CA GLY A 197 -16.22 6.96 17.36
C GLY A 197 -15.20 6.16 16.56
N ALA A 198 -15.67 5.09 15.93
CA ALA A 198 -14.85 4.26 15.07
C ALA A 198 -14.48 5.01 13.79
N THR A 199 -13.24 4.84 13.33
CA THR A 199 -12.76 5.55 12.13
C THR A 199 -12.99 4.76 10.83
N GLY A 200 -13.24 3.45 10.94
CA GLY A 200 -13.20 2.54 9.80
C GLY A 200 -11.77 2.17 9.36
N TRP A 201 -10.75 2.61 10.13
CA TRP A 201 -9.35 2.25 9.93
C TRP A 201 -8.84 1.18 10.91
N GLY A 202 -9.71 0.71 11.81
CA GLY A 202 -9.39 -0.31 12.82
C GLY A 202 -9.10 0.25 14.22
N TYR A 203 -9.40 1.53 14.45
CA TYR A 203 -9.23 2.20 15.74
C TYR A 203 -10.37 3.19 16.03
N ASN A 204 -10.46 3.66 17.28
CA ASN A 204 -11.39 4.72 17.67
C ASN A 204 -10.69 6.08 17.72
N TYR A 205 -11.36 7.13 17.24
CA TYR A 205 -10.86 8.50 17.28
C TYR A 205 -11.61 9.30 18.34
N LYS A 206 -10.85 10.04 19.14
CA LYS A 206 -11.37 10.94 20.18
C LYS A 206 -11.27 12.38 19.70
N ALA A 207 -12.41 12.97 19.36
CA ALA A 207 -12.52 14.34 18.90
C ALA A 207 -12.88 15.28 20.05
N LYS A 208 -12.06 16.31 20.32
CA LYS A 208 -12.29 17.29 21.37
C LYS A 208 -12.68 18.65 20.81
N THR A 209 -11.95 19.10 19.79
CA THR A 209 -12.17 20.38 19.12
C THR A 209 -13.24 20.29 18.04
N PHE A 210 -13.71 21.43 17.57
CA PHE A 210 -14.70 21.49 16.49
C PHE A 210 -14.16 20.86 15.19
N GLU A 211 -12.92 21.16 14.83
CA GLU A 211 -12.23 20.61 13.66
C GLU A 211 -12.06 19.08 13.76
N GLU A 212 -11.70 18.57 14.94
CA GLU A 212 -11.62 17.12 15.17
C GLU A 212 -13.00 16.46 15.09
N LYS A 213 -14.08 17.14 15.51
CA LYS A 213 -15.46 16.63 15.39
C LYS A 213 -15.91 16.57 13.93
N VAL A 214 -15.57 17.57 13.13
CA VAL A 214 -15.75 17.54 11.66
C VAL A 214 -14.95 16.38 11.05
N THR A 215 -13.70 16.19 11.50
CA THR A 215 -12.85 15.09 11.05
C THR A 215 -13.49 13.73 11.37
N LEU A 216 -14.03 13.57 12.58
CA LEU A 216 -14.75 12.36 12.99
C LEU A 216 -15.94 12.07 12.08
N ALA A 217 -16.74 13.08 11.75
CA ALA A 217 -17.87 12.96 10.84
C ALA A 217 -17.46 12.57 9.41
N SER A 218 -16.27 12.98 8.99
CA SER A 218 -15.74 12.71 7.65
C SER A 218 -15.26 11.27 7.44
N PHE A 219 -14.99 10.52 8.51
CA PHE A 219 -14.40 9.18 8.42
C PHE A 219 -15.23 8.20 7.59
N ASN A 220 -14.53 7.27 6.93
CA ASN A 220 -15.10 6.20 6.11
C ASN A 220 -16.15 5.36 6.86
N GLN A 221 -16.06 5.25 8.19
CA GLN A 221 -17.07 4.57 9.00
C GLN A 221 -18.49 5.14 8.81
N TYR A 222 -18.60 6.46 8.63
CA TYR A 222 -19.87 7.18 8.62
C TYR A 222 -20.30 7.60 7.22
N LEU A 223 -19.36 8.12 6.41
CA LEU A 223 -19.70 8.57 5.05
C LEU A 223 -19.60 7.46 3.99
N LYS A 224 -18.58 6.59 4.08
CA LYS A 224 -18.17 5.57 3.07
C LYS A 224 -17.81 6.13 1.67
N THR A 225 -18.62 7.02 1.12
CA THR A 225 -18.52 7.67 -0.20
C THR A 225 -18.83 9.17 -0.09
N LEU A 226 -18.30 10.01 -0.97
CA LEU A 226 -18.74 11.41 -1.07
C LEU A 226 -20.17 11.52 -1.58
N VAL A 227 -20.65 10.55 -2.37
CA VAL A 227 -22.02 10.52 -2.89
C VAL A 227 -22.96 10.08 -1.77
N ASN A 228 -23.24 11.02 -0.87
CA ASN A 228 -24.03 10.82 0.32
C ASN A 228 -25.14 11.86 0.39
N GLU A 229 -26.38 11.42 0.60
CA GLU A 229 -27.54 12.31 0.59
C GLU A 229 -27.52 13.33 1.72
N HIS A 230 -27.09 12.94 2.91
CA HIS A 230 -27.03 13.84 4.06
C HIS A 230 -25.97 14.93 3.83
N LEU A 231 -24.82 14.56 3.23
CA LEU A 231 -23.79 15.53 2.87
C LEU A 231 -24.31 16.50 1.79
N ALA A 232 -24.97 15.99 0.75
CA ALA A 232 -25.56 16.84 -0.29
C ALA A 232 -26.58 17.83 0.29
N MET A 233 -27.45 17.37 1.19
CA MET A 233 -28.42 18.24 1.86
C MET A 233 -27.76 19.32 2.73
N LEU A 234 -26.71 18.99 3.49
CA LEU A 234 -25.95 19.97 4.27
C LEU A 234 -25.40 21.09 3.36
N LEU A 235 -24.85 20.73 2.20
CA LEU A 235 -24.28 21.69 1.25
C LEU A 235 -25.35 22.60 0.63
N VAL A 236 -26.54 22.07 0.35
CA VAL A 236 -27.68 22.84 -0.17
C VAL A 236 -28.22 23.79 0.90
N GLU A 237 -28.41 23.31 2.13
CA GLU A 237 -28.85 24.13 3.26
C GLU A 237 -27.87 25.28 3.55
N ALA A 238 -26.57 25.06 3.33
CA ALA A 238 -25.52 26.07 3.40
C ALA A 238 -25.48 27.02 2.18
N LYS A 239 -26.42 26.90 1.24
CA LYS A 239 -26.49 27.69 -0.01
C LYS A 239 -25.20 27.58 -0.85
N MET A 240 -24.52 26.44 -0.82
CA MET A 240 -23.36 26.17 -1.69
C MET A 240 -23.79 25.67 -3.07
N PHE A 241 -24.98 25.08 -3.17
CA PHE A 241 -25.58 24.57 -4.40
C PHE A 241 -27.08 24.89 -4.40
N ASN A 242 -27.69 24.97 -5.59
CA ASN A 242 -29.10 25.35 -5.72
C ASN A 242 -30.05 24.17 -5.48
N SER A 243 -29.58 22.94 -5.68
CA SER A 243 -30.39 21.74 -5.52
C SER A 243 -29.58 20.54 -5.02
N LYS A 244 -30.28 19.54 -4.46
CA LYS A 244 -29.69 18.25 -4.05
C LYS A 244 -29.02 17.54 -5.23
N GLU A 245 -29.63 17.62 -6.41
CA GLU A 245 -29.12 17.01 -7.63
C GLU A 245 -27.79 17.64 -8.07
N GLU A 246 -27.70 18.98 -8.06
CA GLU A 246 -26.46 19.70 -8.38
C GLU A 246 -25.33 19.31 -7.43
N ALA A 247 -25.62 19.25 -6.12
CA ALA A 247 -24.66 18.82 -5.11
C ALA A 247 -24.22 17.35 -5.30
N LEU A 248 -25.15 16.43 -5.58
CA LEU A 248 -24.82 15.02 -5.82
C LEU A 248 -23.98 14.82 -7.09
N ASN A 249 -24.24 15.57 -8.15
CA ASN A 249 -23.44 15.55 -9.38
C ASN A 249 -22.01 16.03 -9.11
N TYR A 250 -21.84 17.11 -8.35
CA TYR A 250 -20.53 17.59 -7.91
C TYR A 250 -19.79 16.54 -7.09
N LEU A 251 -20.45 15.93 -6.10
CA LEU A 251 -19.87 14.89 -5.24
C LEU A 251 -19.50 13.63 -6.04
N THR A 252 -20.30 13.27 -7.04
CA THR A 252 -20.05 12.13 -7.94
C THR A 252 -18.79 12.33 -8.77
N ASN A 253 -18.56 13.54 -9.30
CA ASN A 253 -17.35 13.84 -10.05
C ASN A 253 -16.10 13.73 -9.17
N TRP A 254 -16.18 14.23 -7.94
CA TRP A 254 -15.11 14.05 -6.95
C TRP A 254 -14.86 12.59 -6.58
N GLU A 255 -15.92 11.82 -6.33
CA GLU A 255 -15.81 10.40 -5.98
C GLU A 255 -15.17 9.57 -7.11
N LYS A 256 -15.52 9.87 -8.37
CA LYS A 256 -14.90 9.27 -9.55
C LYS A 256 -13.42 9.61 -9.65
N ALA A 257 -13.06 10.89 -9.49
CA ALA A 257 -11.68 11.32 -9.56
C ALA A 257 -10.84 10.71 -8.43
N ILE A 258 -11.30 10.83 -7.18
CA ILE A 258 -10.61 10.25 -6.00
C ILE A 258 -10.47 8.75 -6.16
N GLY A 259 -11.49 8.09 -6.73
CA GLY A 259 -11.48 6.67 -7.02
C GLY A 259 -10.46 6.18 -8.05
N LEU A 260 -9.66 7.08 -8.65
CA LEU A 260 -8.55 6.73 -9.53
C LEU A 260 -7.18 7.05 -8.92
N ALA A 261 -7.14 7.71 -7.75
CA ALA A 261 -5.88 8.23 -7.19
C ALA A 261 -4.83 7.12 -6.95
N GLY A 262 -5.24 5.97 -6.40
CA GLY A 262 -4.34 4.84 -6.20
C GLY A 262 -3.81 4.26 -7.52
N THR A 263 -4.72 4.05 -8.47
CA THR A 263 -4.41 3.58 -9.83
C THR A 263 -3.42 4.50 -10.53
N LEU A 264 -3.61 5.82 -10.45
CA LEU A 264 -2.73 6.80 -11.06
C LEU A 264 -1.31 6.73 -10.48
N VAL A 265 -1.16 6.55 -9.16
CA VAL A 265 0.15 6.34 -8.52
C VAL A 265 0.81 5.08 -9.05
N ALA A 266 0.10 3.94 -9.06
CA ALA A 266 0.63 2.67 -9.55
C ALA A 266 1.05 2.73 -11.03
N GLN A 267 0.23 3.34 -11.89
CA GLN A 267 0.53 3.55 -13.31
C GLN A 267 1.80 4.40 -13.49
N ARG A 268 1.93 5.50 -12.72
CA ARG A 268 3.09 6.38 -12.78
C ARG A 268 4.37 5.69 -12.31
N VAL A 269 4.32 4.96 -11.19
CA VAL A 269 5.48 4.21 -10.67
C VAL A 269 5.89 3.11 -11.65
N TRP A 270 4.94 2.33 -12.15
CA TRP A 270 5.24 1.30 -13.15
C TRP A 270 5.83 1.92 -14.42
N TRP A 271 5.29 3.05 -14.89
CA TRP A 271 5.82 3.74 -16.06
C TRP A 271 7.27 4.21 -15.87
N ILE A 272 7.62 4.74 -14.68
CA ILE A 272 8.98 5.21 -14.38
C ILE A 272 10.01 4.09 -14.55
N PHE A 273 9.71 2.87 -14.12
CA PHE A 273 10.69 1.77 -14.10
C PHE A 273 10.55 0.77 -15.25
N PHE A 274 9.33 0.47 -15.67
CA PHE A 274 9.03 -0.73 -16.44
C PHE A 274 8.36 -0.43 -17.78
N SER A 275 8.05 0.82 -18.12
CA SER A 275 7.57 1.11 -19.48
C SER A 275 8.61 0.71 -20.54
N PRO A 276 8.19 0.30 -21.74
CA PRO A 276 9.11 -0.08 -22.81
C PRO A 276 10.19 0.99 -23.07
N GLU A 277 9.81 2.26 -23.04
CA GLU A 277 10.67 3.41 -23.28
C GLU A 277 11.66 3.70 -22.15
N ASN A 278 11.31 3.41 -20.89
CA ASN A 278 12.19 3.67 -19.75
C ASN A 278 13.04 2.44 -19.39
N ARG A 279 12.61 1.22 -19.73
CA ARG A 279 13.35 -0.02 -19.41
C ARG A 279 14.76 -0.02 -20.03
N ALA A 280 14.91 0.43 -21.27
CA ALA A 280 16.23 0.50 -21.93
C ALA A 280 17.17 1.52 -21.24
N LYS A 281 16.61 2.62 -20.74
CA LYS A 281 17.35 3.65 -20.01
C LYS A 281 17.85 3.14 -18.66
N TRP A 282 16.99 2.43 -17.92
CA TRP A 282 17.40 1.72 -16.71
C TRP A 282 18.49 0.69 -16.98
N ILE A 283 18.38 -0.10 -18.05
CA ILE A 283 19.44 -1.05 -18.40
C ILE A 283 20.78 -0.34 -18.58
N SER A 284 20.81 0.74 -19.37
CA SER A 284 22.01 1.52 -19.62
C SER A 284 22.60 2.11 -18.33
N TYR A 285 21.76 2.78 -17.54
CA TYR A 285 22.16 3.41 -16.28
C TYR A 285 22.70 2.40 -15.27
N LEU A 286 22.02 1.26 -15.07
CA LEU A 286 22.46 0.27 -14.08
C LEU A 286 23.70 -0.49 -14.51
N THR A 287 23.89 -0.69 -15.82
CA THR A 287 25.12 -1.25 -16.38
C THR A 287 26.31 -0.35 -16.04
N SER A 288 26.19 0.97 -16.24
CA SER A 288 27.29 1.91 -15.96
C SER A 288 27.49 2.15 -14.46
N GLU A 289 26.41 2.39 -13.71
CA GLU A 289 26.47 2.77 -12.29
C GLU A 289 26.96 1.62 -11.40
N TYR A 290 26.50 0.39 -11.64
CA TYR A 290 26.82 -0.75 -10.79
C TYR A 290 27.90 -1.68 -11.38
N GLY A 291 28.28 -1.46 -12.64
CA GLY A 291 29.23 -2.30 -13.36
C GLY A 291 28.72 -3.72 -13.57
N LEU A 292 27.41 -3.85 -13.81
CA LEU A 292 26.74 -5.12 -14.07
C LEU A 292 26.68 -5.41 -15.56
N THR A 293 26.68 -6.68 -15.94
CA THR A 293 26.35 -7.09 -17.31
C THR A 293 24.87 -6.87 -17.60
N ARG A 294 24.49 -6.85 -18.88
CA ARG A 294 23.09 -6.71 -19.28
C ARG A 294 22.18 -7.78 -18.68
N GLU A 295 22.64 -9.04 -18.65
CA GLU A 295 21.88 -10.15 -18.09
C GLU A 295 21.63 -9.97 -16.58
N GLU A 296 22.65 -9.53 -15.85
CA GLU A 296 22.55 -9.24 -14.41
C GLU A 296 21.57 -8.09 -14.14
N VAL A 297 21.62 -7.02 -14.95
CA VAL A 297 20.67 -5.90 -14.85
C VAL A 297 19.24 -6.35 -15.15
N GLU A 298 19.06 -7.19 -16.18
CA GLU A 298 17.75 -7.75 -16.49
C GLU A 298 17.24 -8.63 -15.34
N ASN A 299 18.10 -9.41 -14.68
CA ASN A 299 17.73 -10.16 -13.47
C ASN A 299 17.32 -9.25 -12.31
N VAL A 300 18.04 -8.15 -12.09
CA VAL A 300 17.69 -7.15 -11.06
C VAL A 300 16.29 -6.58 -11.32
N LEU A 301 16.03 -6.08 -12.53
CA LEU A 301 14.78 -5.40 -12.89
C LEU A 301 13.61 -6.37 -13.01
N ASN A 302 13.79 -7.52 -13.66
CA ASN A 302 12.71 -8.49 -13.90
C ASN A 302 12.19 -9.12 -12.62
N GLY A 303 12.95 -9.04 -11.51
CA GLY A 303 12.53 -9.57 -10.22
C GLY A 303 11.75 -8.60 -9.33
N ILE A 304 11.47 -7.37 -9.78
CA ILE A 304 10.75 -6.35 -9.00
C ILE A 304 9.36 -6.13 -9.59
N ASP A 305 8.30 -6.36 -8.82
CA ASP A 305 6.93 -6.09 -9.25
C ASP A 305 6.32 -4.91 -8.51
N VAL A 306 5.55 -4.08 -9.22
CA VAL A 306 4.57 -3.20 -8.59
C VAL A 306 3.36 -4.03 -8.17
N LEU A 307 2.82 -3.75 -6.99
CA LEU A 307 1.72 -4.49 -6.40
C LEU A 307 0.63 -3.52 -5.90
N PRO A 308 -0.34 -3.13 -6.75
CA PRO A 308 -1.50 -2.35 -6.34
C PRO A 308 -2.35 -3.17 -5.38
N ALA A 309 -2.65 -2.62 -4.20
CA ALA A 309 -3.30 -3.31 -3.10
C ALA A 309 -4.35 -2.43 -2.40
N SER A 310 -5.05 -3.03 -1.43
CA SER A 310 -6.18 -2.41 -0.72
C SER A 310 -7.28 -1.91 -1.65
N LYS A 311 -7.42 -2.56 -2.81
CA LYS A 311 -8.41 -2.23 -3.82
C LYS A 311 -9.81 -2.36 -3.23
N ARG A 312 -10.69 -1.46 -3.63
CA ARG A 312 -12.08 -1.42 -3.15
C ARG A 312 -13.07 -1.64 -4.28
N LYS A 313 -12.62 -1.51 -5.52
CA LYS A 313 -13.45 -1.63 -6.72
C LYS A 313 -12.81 -2.63 -7.68
N PRO A 314 -13.59 -3.50 -8.34
CA PRO A 314 -13.08 -4.41 -9.37
C PRO A 314 -12.21 -3.72 -10.42
N MET A 315 -12.59 -2.50 -10.80
CA MET A 315 -11.92 -1.73 -11.84
C MET A 315 -10.48 -1.37 -11.48
N ASP A 316 -10.15 -1.23 -10.19
CA ASP A 316 -8.78 -1.01 -9.72
C ASP A 316 -7.85 -2.16 -10.15
N THR A 317 -8.38 -3.38 -10.26
CA THR A 317 -7.62 -4.54 -10.75
C THR A 317 -7.45 -4.51 -12.26
N PHE A 318 -8.51 -4.19 -13.01
CA PHE A 318 -8.44 -4.17 -14.47
C PHE A 318 -7.58 -3.03 -15.00
N LEU A 319 -7.62 -1.85 -14.38
CA LEU A 319 -6.84 -0.67 -14.79
C LEU A 319 -5.35 -0.79 -14.49
N THR A 320 -4.94 -1.74 -13.64
CA THR A 320 -3.53 -2.00 -13.32
C THR A 320 -2.99 -3.28 -13.95
N LEU A 321 -3.73 -3.93 -14.87
CA LEU A 321 -3.19 -5.06 -15.61
C LEU A 321 -1.99 -4.61 -16.45
N ALA A 322 -0.87 -5.34 -16.30
CA ALA A 322 0.35 -5.12 -17.06
C ALA A 322 0.90 -6.46 -17.55
N ARG A 323 1.64 -6.42 -18.66
CA ARG A 323 2.26 -7.62 -19.24
C ARG A 323 3.51 -8.09 -18.49
N TRP A 324 4.14 -7.22 -17.69
CA TRP A 324 5.32 -7.54 -16.88
C TRP A 324 5.43 -6.64 -15.65
N ASN A 325 6.26 -7.06 -14.69
CA ASN A 325 6.60 -6.30 -13.48
C ASN A 325 5.38 -5.81 -12.67
N MET A 326 4.35 -6.66 -12.60
CA MET A 326 3.08 -6.36 -11.94
C MET A 326 2.53 -7.62 -11.30
N THR A 327 2.20 -7.54 -10.02
CA THR A 327 1.51 -8.59 -9.29
C THR A 327 0.22 -8.01 -8.73
N ASN A 328 -0.93 -8.61 -9.05
CA ASN A 328 -2.20 -8.21 -8.45
C ASN A 328 -2.56 -9.20 -7.34
N THR A 329 -2.78 -8.70 -6.12
CA THR A 329 -3.25 -9.52 -4.99
C THR A 329 -4.65 -9.11 -4.60
N GLU A 330 -5.54 -10.08 -4.49
CA GLU A 330 -6.93 -9.83 -4.14
C GLU A 330 -7.35 -10.75 -3.00
N PHE A 331 -8.07 -10.21 -2.01
CA PHE A 331 -8.76 -11.03 -1.03
C PHE A 331 -9.89 -11.82 -1.72
N PRO A 332 -10.31 -12.99 -1.19
CA PRO A 332 -11.29 -13.85 -1.86
C PRO A 332 -12.61 -13.16 -2.23
N ASP A 333 -13.08 -12.23 -1.40
CA ASP A 333 -14.26 -11.40 -1.68
C ASP A 333 -14.03 -10.47 -2.88
N HIS A 334 -12.88 -9.80 -2.93
CA HIS A 334 -12.54 -8.94 -4.07
C HIS A 334 -12.29 -9.73 -5.36
N GLN A 335 -11.71 -10.92 -5.28
CA GLN A 335 -11.59 -11.83 -6.44
C GLN A 335 -12.95 -12.14 -7.06
N LEU A 336 -13.94 -12.42 -6.21
CA LEU A 336 -15.32 -12.65 -6.66
C LEU A 336 -15.92 -11.39 -7.28
N ASN A 337 -15.67 -10.21 -6.71
CA ASN A 337 -16.14 -8.94 -7.27
C ASN A 337 -15.53 -8.67 -8.66
N VAL A 338 -14.23 -8.94 -8.84
CA VAL A 338 -13.54 -8.86 -10.15
C VAL A 338 -14.15 -9.82 -11.16
N LEU A 339 -14.41 -11.07 -10.77
CA LEU A 339 -15.08 -12.05 -11.62
C LEU A 339 -16.52 -11.66 -11.99
N ASN A 340 -17.25 -11.03 -11.08
CA ASN A 340 -18.62 -10.58 -11.35
C ASN A 340 -18.63 -9.39 -12.30
N GLU A 341 -17.71 -8.44 -12.13
CA GLU A 341 -17.54 -7.32 -13.06
C GLU A 341 -17.24 -7.81 -14.48
N SER A 342 -16.39 -8.85 -14.61
CA SER A 342 -16.05 -9.43 -15.92
C SER A 342 -17.22 -10.13 -16.61
N LYS A 343 -18.32 -10.41 -15.89
CA LYS A 343 -19.53 -11.02 -16.43
C LYS A 343 -20.59 -10.00 -16.85
N SER A 344 -20.35 -8.71 -16.64
CA SER A 344 -21.29 -7.67 -17.06
C SER A 344 -21.40 -7.60 -18.58
N LEU A 345 -22.59 -7.28 -19.10
CA LEU A 345 -22.91 -7.33 -20.55
C LEU A 345 -21.98 -6.50 -21.44
N ASN A 346 -21.39 -5.43 -20.89
CA ASN A 346 -20.54 -4.49 -21.63
C ASN A 346 -19.05 -4.69 -21.33
N PHE A 347 -18.68 -5.73 -20.58
CA PHE A 347 -17.28 -5.97 -20.25
C PHE A 347 -16.55 -6.63 -21.42
N ASN A 348 -15.39 -6.06 -21.79
CA ASN A 348 -14.48 -6.69 -22.73
C ASN A 348 -13.05 -6.65 -22.16
N LEU A 349 -12.49 -7.82 -21.88
CA LEU A 349 -11.14 -7.95 -21.31
C LEU A 349 -10.06 -7.34 -22.21
N SER A 350 -10.24 -7.37 -23.54
CA SER A 350 -9.25 -6.82 -24.47
C SER A 350 -9.05 -5.31 -24.29
N ASN A 351 -10.04 -4.60 -23.75
CA ASN A 351 -9.93 -3.17 -23.46
C ASN A 351 -8.96 -2.88 -22.31
N TYR A 352 -8.59 -3.91 -21.54
CA TYR A 352 -7.72 -3.81 -20.38
C TYR A 352 -6.36 -4.49 -20.58
N ASP A 353 -6.04 -4.95 -21.80
CA ASP A 353 -4.71 -5.48 -22.10
C ASP A 353 -3.66 -4.38 -21.89
N ASN A 354 -2.74 -4.63 -20.96
CA ASN A 354 -1.71 -3.68 -20.53
C ASN A 354 -2.26 -2.29 -20.12
N ALA A 355 -3.45 -2.28 -19.49
CA ALA A 355 -4.14 -1.07 -19.01
C ALA A 355 -3.31 -0.19 -18.05
N ILE A 356 -2.22 -0.71 -17.48
CA ILE A 356 -1.27 0.11 -16.71
C ILE A 356 -0.72 1.31 -17.52
N MET A 357 -0.76 1.25 -18.86
CA MET A 357 -0.38 2.35 -19.76
C MET A 357 -1.56 3.22 -20.21
N MET A 358 -2.79 2.91 -19.77
CA MET A 358 -3.99 3.64 -20.15
C MET A 358 -3.93 5.08 -19.66
N LYS A 359 -4.15 6.02 -20.58
CA LYS A 359 -4.29 7.44 -20.26
C LYS A 359 -5.72 7.73 -19.81
N HIS A 360 -5.84 8.47 -18.72
CA HIS A 360 -7.13 8.96 -18.19
C HIS A 360 -7.40 10.38 -18.66
N ASP A 361 -8.65 10.84 -18.51
CA ASP A 361 -9.01 12.24 -18.78
C ASP A 361 -8.14 13.18 -17.92
N PRO A 362 -7.39 14.14 -18.52
CA PRO A 362 -6.58 15.10 -17.79
C PRO A 362 -7.33 15.84 -16.68
N LYS A 363 -8.63 16.08 -16.85
CA LYS A 363 -9.50 16.70 -15.83
C LYS A 363 -9.51 15.94 -14.50
N THR A 364 -9.27 14.63 -14.54
CA THR A 364 -9.16 13.80 -13.33
C THR A 364 -7.99 14.27 -12.47
N VAL A 365 -6.81 14.41 -13.07
CA VAL A 365 -5.59 14.87 -12.38
C VAL A 365 -5.72 16.34 -11.99
N GLU A 366 -6.29 17.18 -12.85
CA GLU A 366 -6.57 18.60 -12.53
C GLU A 366 -7.49 18.74 -11.31
N THR A 367 -8.54 17.91 -11.21
CA THR A 367 -9.44 17.89 -10.05
C THR A 367 -8.70 17.46 -8.80
N LEU A 368 -7.94 16.37 -8.87
CA LEU A 368 -7.20 15.84 -7.73
C LEU A 368 -6.07 16.76 -7.27
N ASN A 369 -5.45 17.51 -8.17
CA ASN A 369 -4.40 18.50 -7.85
C ASN A 369 -4.89 19.65 -6.96
N GLN A 370 -6.22 19.80 -6.77
CA GLN A 370 -6.77 20.74 -5.79
C GLN A 370 -6.64 20.22 -4.34
N LEU A 371 -6.29 18.93 -4.15
CA LEU A 371 -5.99 18.34 -2.85
C LEU A 371 -4.47 18.27 -2.65
N GLU A 372 -3.97 18.99 -1.66
CA GLU A 372 -2.52 19.01 -1.34
C GLU A 372 -1.97 17.60 -1.08
N ASP A 373 -2.73 16.75 -0.40
CA ASP A 373 -2.32 15.37 -0.11
C ASP A 373 -2.26 14.50 -1.36
N PHE A 374 -3.05 14.79 -2.41
CA PHE A 374 -2.89 14.11 -3.69
C PHE A 374 -1.64 14.61 -4.42
N VAL A 375 -1.36 15.92 -4.41
CA VAL A 375 -0.12 16.47 -4.99
C VAL A 375 1.10 15.81 -4.35
N LYS A 376 1.14 15.72 -3.02
CA LYS A 376 2.18 14.99 -2.28
C LYS A 376 2.27 13.52 -2.66
N ALA A 377 1.12 12.88 -2.93
CA ALA A 377 1.09 11.48 -3.32
C ALA A 377 1.54 11.23 -4.76
N TYR A 378 1.27 12.16 -5.67
CA TYR A 378 1.41 11.92 -7.09
C TYR A 378 2.69 12.50 -7.69
N GLU A 379 3.22 13.60 -7.13
CA GLU A 379 4.43 14.25 -7.65
C GLU A 379 5.73 13.63 -7.10
N LEU A 380 6.83 13.90 -7.79
CA LEU A 380 8.18 13.57 -7.32
C LEU A 380 8.71 14.61 -6.35
N THR A 381 9.77 14.26 -5.62
CA THR A 381 10.61 15.25 -4.93
C THR A 381 11.70 15.78 -5.88
N PRO A 382 12.29 16.96 -5.63
CA PRO A 382 13.36 17.51 -6.46
C PRO A 382 14.53 16.55 -6.67
N ASP A 383 14.99 15.89 -5.59
CA ASP A 383 16.12 14.95 -5.64
C ASP A 383 15.82 13.73 -6.51
N LEU A 384 14.57 13.22 -6.47
CA LEU A 384 14.15 12.12 -7.32
C LEU A 384 14.05 12.56 -8.79
N SER A 385 13.55 13.76 -9.05
CA SER A 385 13.52 14.31 -10.41
C SER A 385 14.92 14.46 -10.99
N GLU A 386 15.90 14.91 -10.19
CA GLU A 386 17.30 14.97 -10.61
C GLU A 386 17.86 13.57 -10.94
N LEU A 387 17.66 12.60 -10.04
CA LEU A 387 18.15 11.23 -10.24
C LEU A 387 17.51 10.57 -11.47
N LEU A 388 16.19 10.66 -11.64
CA LEU A 388 15.50 10.11 -12.80
C LEU A 388 15.92 10.84 -14.09
N GLY A 389 16.23 12.14 -14.01
CA GLY A 389 16.84 12.90 -15.08
C GLY A 389 18.22 12.34 -15.50
N LYS A 390 19.07 11.92 -14.54
CA LYS A 390 20.36 11.26 -14.81
C LYS A 390 20.18 9.90 -15.51
N VAL A 391 19.10 9.17 -15.20
CA VAL A 391 18.72 7.94 -15.91
C VAL A 391 18.24 8.25 -17.34
N GLY A 392 17.80 9.48 -17.61
CA GLY A 392 17.24 9.93 -18.90
C GLY A 392 15.72 9.81 -18.98
N ILE A 393 15.02 9.67 -17.85
CA ILE A 393 13.57 9.61 -17.78
C ILE A 393 13.00 11.03 -17.95
N ASP A 394 11.92 11.18 -18.71
CA ASP A 394 11.26 12.48 -18.85
C ASP A 394 10.44 12.79 -17.60
N VAL A 395 10.92 13.75 -16.81
CA VAL A 395 10.34 14.14 -15.52
C VAL A 395 9.48 15.41 -15.60
N LYS A 396 9.36 16.05 -16.78
CA LYS A 396 8.74 17.38 -16.91
C LYS A 396 7.30 17.43 -16.38
N GLU A 397 6.53 16.37 -16.60
CA GLU A 397 5.11 16.27 -16.21
C GLU A 397 4.90 15.56 -14.86
N LEU A 398 5.99 15.22 -14.16
CA LEU A 398 5.92 14.48 -12.89
C LEU A 398 5.87 15.38 -11.65
N GLY A 399 6.01 16.70 -11.83
CA GLY A 399 5.99 17.67 -10.73
C GLY A 399 7.19 17.53 -9.78
N ASN A 400 7.22 18.36 -8.74
CA ASN A 400 8.34 18.43 -7.79
C ASN A 400 7.90 18.72 -6.34
N ARG A 401 6.60 18.61 -6.04
CA ARG A 401 6.01 18.87 -4.72
C ARG A 401 5.59 17.57 -4.00
N GLY A 402 6.20 16.46 -4.39
CA GLY A 402 5.98 15.15 -3.81
C GLY A 402 6.35 15.08 -2.33
N LEU A 403 5.86 14.04 -1.66
CA LEU A 403 6.13 13.81 -0.24
C LEU A 403 7.62 13.61 0.02
N THR A 404 8.22 14.46 0.85
CA THR A 404 9.63 14.37 1.29
C THR A 404 9.83 13.28 2.33
N TYR A 405 11.08 12.83 2.53
CA TYR A 405 11.43 11.78 3.49
C TYR A 405 10.91 12.06 4.91
N ASP A 406 11.05 13.29 5.40
CA ASP A 406 10.57 13.71 6.73
C ASP A 406 9.04 13.67 6.85
N GLY A 407 8.33 13.75 5.72
CA GLY A 407 6.87 13.71 5.65
C GLY A 407 6.29 12.29 5.68
N TRP A 408 7.09 11.23 5.54
CA TRP A 408 6.57 9.86 5.39
C TRP A 408 5.72 9.43 6.59
N ALA A 409 6.21 9.70 7.80
CA ALA A 409 5.56 9.27 9.05
C ALA A 409 4.28 10.04 9.36
N THR A 410 4.20 11.30 8.89
CA THR A 410 3.10 12.22 9.21
C THR A 410 2.05 12.31 8.10
N PHE A 411 2.31 11.72 6.93
CA PHE A 411 1.34 11.67 5.84
C PHE A 411 0.06 10.96 6.28
N GLY A 412 -1.10 11.56 5.97
CA GLY A 412 -2.35 11.15 6.60
C GLY A 412 -2.76 9.70 6.34
N SER A 413 -2.47 9.15 5.15
CA SER A 413 -2.67 7.73 4.86
C SER A 413 -1.74 6.83 5.69
N THR A 414 -0.48 7.24 5.91
CA THR A 414 0.48 6.54 6.76
C THR A 414 -0.01 6.50 8.20
N VAL A 415 -0.33 7.67 8.77
CA VAL A 415 -0.76 7.79 10.17
C VAL A 415 -1.98 6.90 10.45
N LYS A 416 -3.02 7.00 9.60
CA LYS A 416 -4.26 6.23 9.76
C LYS A 416 -4.02 4.73 9.64
N THR A 417 -3.21 4.30 8.66
CA THR A 417 -2.93 2.88 8.42
C THR A 417 -2.04 2.27 9.52
N MET A 418 -0.97 2.96 9.90
CA MET A 418 -0.05 2.51 10.96
C MET A 418 -0.74 2.44 12.32
N THR A 419 -1.61 3.40 12.63
CA THR A 419 -2.41 3.36 13.87
C THR A 419 -3.29 2.10 13.90
N GLY A 420 -4.08 1.88 12.85
CA GLY A 420 -4.94 0.70 12.75
C GLY A 420 -4.18 -0.62 12.80
N PHE A 421 -3.03 -0.71 12.12
CA PHE A 421 -2.19 -1.92 12.14
C PHE A 421 -1.57 -2.18 13.51
N THR A 422 -1.11 -1.12 14.18
CA THR A 422 -0.50 -1.23 15.51
C THR A 422 -1.54 -1.67 16.54
N GLU A 423 -2.74 -1.10 16.52
CA GLU A 423 -3.83 -1.52 17.41
C GLU A 423 -4.26 -2.97 17.14
N ALA A 424 -4.44 -3.34 15.88
CA ALA A 424 -4.79 -4.71 15.50
C ALA A 424 -3.72 -5.71 15.95
N TYR A 425 -2.43 -5.39 15.75
CA TYR A 425 -1.30 -6.20 16.20
C TYR A 425 -1.29 -6.37 17.72
N ASN A 426 -1.45 -5.28 18.47
CA ASN A 426 -1.44 -5.31 19.94
C ASN A 426 -2.62 -6.09 20.50
N ASN A 427 -3.80 -5.94 19.92
CA ASN A 427 -4.99 -6.71 20.28
C ASN A 427 -4.81 -8.21 20.00
N PHE A 428 -4.30 -8.56 18.81
CA PHE A 428 -4.00 -9.96 18.46
C PHE A 428 -2.98 -10.58 19.41
N ARG A 429 -1.85 -9.88 19.65
CA ARG A 429 -0.80 -10.32 20.58
C ARG A 429 -1.37 -10.60 21.96
N SER A 430 -2.19 -9.69 22.49
CA SER A 430 -2.80 -9.83 23.81
C SER A 430 -3.70 -11.08 23.89
N ARG A 431 -4.54 -11.31 22.87
CA ARG A 431 -5.41 -12.50 22.79
C ARG A 431 -4.64 -13.80 22.67
N VAL A 432 -3.55 -13.82 21.90
CA VAL A 432 -2.68 -15.00 21.77
C VAL A 432 -2.02 -15.34 23.10
N VAL A 433 -1.46 -14.34 23.80
CA VAL A 433 -0.84 -14.55 25.11
C VAL A 433 -1.87 -15.03 26.14
N GLU A 434 -3.07 -14.46 26.14
CA GLU A 434 -4.16 -14.90 27.01
C GLU A 434 -4.54 -16.36 26.74
N THR A 435 -4.73 -16.71 25.47
CA THR A 435 -5.07 -18.08 25.06
C THR A 435 -3.97 -19.07 25.44
N ALA A 436 -2.70 -18.74 25.19
CA ALA A 436 -1.57 -19.59 25.55
C ALA A 436 -1.50 -19.84 27.06
N LYS A 437 -1.73 -18.80 27.88
CA LYS A 437 -1.81 -18.94 29.34
C LYS A 437 -2.98 -19.84 29.78
N LYS A 438 -4.14 -19.76 29.12
CA LYS A 438 -5.28 -20.64 29.39
C LYS A 438 -4.96 -22.10 29.07
N VAL A 439 -4.39 -22.36 27.89
CA VAL A 439 -3.99 -23.72 27.47
C VAL A 439 -2.93 -24.29 28.42
N ALA A 440 -1.92 -23.51 28.78
CA ALA A 440 -0.89 -23.93 29.73
C ALA A 440 -1.49 -24.36 31.07
N LYS A 441 -2.43 -23.58 31.63
CA LYS A 441 -3.13 -23.95 32.87
C LYS A 441 -3.90 -25.27 32.73
N THR A 442 -4.60 -25.48 31.62
CA THR A 442 -5.32 -26.74 31.37
C THR A 442 -4.37 -27.94 31.26
N LEU A 443 -3.20 -27.74 30.65
CA LEU A 443 -2.18 -28.79 30.52
C LEU A 443 -1.44 -29.05 31.85
N SER A 444 -1.31 -28.08 32.74
CA SER A 444 -0.67 -28.23 34.06
C SER A 444 -1.58 -28.83 35.14
N VAL A 445 -2.87 -29.01 34.86
CA VAL A 445 -3.86 -29.66 35.76
C VAL A 445 -4.08 -31.13 35.37
N ARG A 446 -3.44 -31.61 34.30
CA ARG A 446 -3.28 -33.03 33.96
C ARG A 446 -1.88 -33.48 34.33
#